data_AF-A0A967YHX4-F1
#
_entry.id   AF-A0A967YHX4-F1
#
_cell.length_a   1.000
_cell.length_b   1.000
_cell.length_c   1.000
_cell.angle_alpha   90.00
_cell.angle_beta   90.00
_cell.angle_gamma   90.00
#
_symmetry.space_group_name_H-M   'P 1'
#
loop_
_entity.id
_entity.type
_entity.pdbx_description
1 polymer ?
#
loop_
_entity_poly.entity_id
_entity_poly.type
_entity_poly.pdbx_seq_one_letter_code
_entity_poly.pdbx_strand_id
1 'polypeptide(L)' 'LTQKKIHYEFGKHAFSDEGIVSASVAKRLEDIDGFLKRKDIDAIWALRGGYGSIQLLDTFDYSLL' A
#
# COMPACT_ATOMS: atom_id res chain seq x y z
N LEU A 1 -10.74 -14.06 0.60
CA LEU A 1 -9.57 -14.53 -0.18
C LEU A 1 -9.28 -16.02 -0.01
N THR A 2 -9.61 -16.64 1.14
CA THR A 2 -9.34 -18.05 1.49
C THR A 2 -10.01 -19.14 0.63
N GLN A 3 -10.91 -18.79 -0.31
CA GLN A 3 -11.45 -19.75 -1.30
C GLN A 3 -10.63 -19.80 -2.61
N LYS A 4 -9.70 -18.88 -2.83
CA LYS A 4 -8.72 -18.93 -3.93
C LYS A 4 -7.33 -19.17 -3.31
N LYS A 5 -6.52 -20.03 -3.93
CA LYS A 5 -5.10 -20.22 -3.55
C LYS A 5 -4.29 -18.97 -3.89
N ILE A 6 -4.46 -17.90 -3.12
CA ILE A 6 -3.71 -16.66 -3.24
C ILE A 6 -2.80 -16.58 -2.03
N HIS A 7 -1.50 -16.49 -2.29
CA HIS A 7 -0.53 -16.09 -1.28
C HIS A 7 -0.63 -14.58 -1.09
N TYR A 8 -0.79 -14.13 0.15
CA TYR A 8 -0.95 -12.73 0.46
C TYR A 8 -0.12 -12.36 1.68
N GLU A 9 0.25 -11.10 1.74
CA GLU A 9 0.92 -10.47 2.86
C GLU A 9 0.42 -9.03 2.99
N PHE A 10 0.62 -8.44 4.17
CA PHE A 10 0.22 -7.07 4.43
C PHE A 10 1.44 -6.15 4.43
N GLY A 11 1.23 -4.91 3.99
CA GLY A 11 2.20 -3.84 4.19
C GLY A 11 2.52 -3.68 5.67
N LYS A 12 3.74 -3.28 5.97
CA LYS A 12 4.24 -3.08 7.33
C LYS A 12 3.37 -2.10 8.11
N HIS A 13 2.76 -1.12 7.43
CA HIS A 13 1.92 -0.08 8.02
C HIS A 13 0.44 -0.25 7.71
N ALA A 14 0.02 -1.38 7.12
CA ALA A 14 -1.37 -1.61 6.68
C ALA A 14 -2.42 -1.52 7.80
N PHE A 15 -2.01 -1.78 9.05
CA PHE A 15 -2.85 -1.71 10.25
C PHE A 15 -2.47 -0.60 11.20
N SER A 16 -1.71 0.40 10.73
CA SER A 16 -1.50 1.63 11.51
C SER A 16 -2.81 2.36 11.74
N ASP A 17 -2.82 3.21 12.77
CA ASP A 17 -3.93 4.08 13.11
C ASP A 17 -3.42 5.53 13.21
N GLU A 18 -3.88 6.38 12.29
CA GLU A 18 -3.49 7.80 12.22
C GLU A 18 -4.73 8.67 11.91
N GLY A 19 -5.74 8.55 12.77
CA GLY A 19 -6.95 9.37 12.72
C GLY A 19 -7.81 9.05 11.50
N ILE A 20 -7.97 10.01 10.58
CA ILE A 20 -8.81 9.82 9.39
C ILE A 20 -8.09 9.08 8.24
N VAL A 21 -6.79 8.81 8.41
CA VAL A 21 -5.96 8.03 7.48
C VAL A 21 -5.33 6.85 8.21
N SER A 22 -4.89 5.84 7.45
CA SER A 22 -4.25 4.65 8.04
C SER A 22 -2.85 4.96 8.58
N ALA A 23 -2.07 5.79 7.88
CA ALA A 23 -0.73 6.19 8.29
C ALA A 23 -0.31 7.48 7.56
N SER A 24 0.81 8.07 7.99
CA SER A 24 1.47 9.18 7.32
C SER A 24 1.77 8.85 5.85
N VAL A 25 1.93 9.89 5.03
CA VAL A 25 2.29 9.74 3.60
C VAL A 25 3.54 8.89 3.43
N ALA A 26 4.60 9.16 4.21
CA ALA A 26 5.86 8.43 4.16
C ALA A 26 5.69 6.93 4.46
N LYS A 27 4.90 6.57 5.49
CA LYS A 27 4.64 5.17 5.84
C LYS A 27 3.83 4.44 4.77
N ARG A 28 2.84 5.10 4.17
CA ARG A 28 2.06 4.53 3.07
C ARG A 28 2.90 4.31 1.81
N LEU A 29 3.81 5.24 1.50
CA LEU A 29 4.77 5.07 0.39
C LEU A 29 5.80 3.97 0.68
N GLU A 30 6.28 3.83 1.92
CA GLU A 30 7.18 2.71 2.30
C GLU A 30 6.55 1.35 1.96
N ASP A 31 5.26 1.17 2.26
CA ASP A 31 4.54 -0.06 1.91
C ASP A 31 4.38 -0.23 0.39
N ILE A 32 3.95 0.82 -0.32
CA ILE A 32 3.71 0.74 -1.78
C ILE A 32 5.02 0.49 -2.52
N ASP A 33 6.05 1.29 -2.27
CA ASP A 33 7.36 1.18 -2.92
C ASP A 33 8.02 -0.16 -2.59
N GLY A 34 7.85 -0.64 -1.36
CA GLY A 34 8.35 -1.93 -0.91
C GLY A 34 7.77 -3.09 -1.73
N PHE A 35 6.47 -3.03 -2.06
CA PHE A 35 5.83 -4.03 -2.91
C PHE A 35 6.16 -3.85 -4.39
N LEU A 36 6.20 -2.62 -4.92
CA LEU A 36 6.54 -2.37 -6.33
C LEU A 36 7.96 -2.82 -6.70
N LYS A 37 8.90 -2.75 -5.75
CA LYS A 37 10.30 -3.20 -5.97
C LYS A 37 10.46 -4.73 -5.99
N ARG A 38 9.43 -5.48 -5.60
CA ARG A 38 9.47 -6.93 -5.46
C ARG A 38 8.96 -7.64 -6.72
N LYS A 39 9.77 -8.58 -7.23
CA LYS A 39 9.46 -9.35 -8.44
C LYS A 39 8.49 -10.51 -8.21
N ASP A 40 8.24 -10.87 -6.96
CA ASP A 40 7.34 -11.95 -6.55
C ASP A 40 5.90 -11.48 -6.27
N ILE A 41 5.62 -10.18 -6.43
CA ILE A 41 4.29 -9.60 -6.23
C ILE A 41 3.56 -9.46 -7.56
N ASP A 42 2.49 -10.23 -7.72
CA ASP A 42 1.64 -10.18 -8.93
C ASP A 42 0.61 -9.04 -8.88
N ALA A 43 0.19 -8.62 -7.68
CA ALA A 43 -0.84 -7.61 -7.51
C ALA A 43 -0.73 -6.91 -6.15
N ILE A 44 -1.00 -5.61 -6.13
CA ILE A 44 -1.14 -4.79 -4.93
C ILE A 44 -2.61 -4.40 -4.79
N TRP A 45 -3.19 -4.63 -3.61
CA TRP A 45 -4.61 -4.35 -3.33
C TRP A 45 -4.75 -3.38 -2.16
N ALA A 46 -5.48 -2.27 -2.37
CA ALA A 46 -5.79 -1.33 -1.29
C ALA A 46 -6.82 -1.92 -0.32
N LEU A 47 -6.46 -2.04 0.97
CA LEU A 47 -7.30 -2.68 2.00
C LEU A 47 -8.71 -2.08 2.08
N ARG A 48 -8.81 -0.74 1.96
CA ARG A 48 -10.05 0.01 1.90
C ARG A 48 -9.83 1.39 1.25
N GLY A 49 -10.90 2.02 0.80
CA GLY A 49 -10.91 3.42 0.41
C GLY A 49 -10.88 4.39 1.62
N GLY A 50 -10.95 5.68 1.32
CA GLY A 50 -10.93 6.78 2.30
C GLY A 50 -10.64 8.11 1.62
N TYR A 51 -10.21 9.11 2.38
CA TYR A 51 -9.96 10.47 1.87
C TYR A 51 -8.47 10.81 1.66
N GLY A 52 -7.55 9.93 2.06
CA GLY A 52 -6.11 10.23 2.11
C GLY A 52 -5.29 9.85 0.88
N SER A 53 -5.85 9.14 -0.12
CA SER A 53 -5.06 8.63 -1.25
C SER A 53 -4.49 9.73 -2.15
N ILE A 54 -5.21 10.83 -2.31
CA ILE A 54 -4.77 11.98 -3.13
C ILE A 54 -3.46 12.59 -2.62
N GLN A 55 -3.19 12.48 -1.31
CA GLN A 55 -1.97 13.00 -0.69
C GLN A 55 -0.69 12.30 -1.16
N LEU A 56 -0.82 11.14 -1.82
CA LEU A 56 0.32 10.36 -2.31
C LEU A 56 0.82 10.86 -3.66
N LEU A 57 -0.01 11.52 -4.48
CA LEU A 57 0.28 11.77 -5.89
C LEU A 57 1.54 12.61 -6.11
N ASP A 58 1.73 13.67 -5.32
CA ASP A 58 2.87 14.58 -5.51
C ASP A 58 4.21 13.99 -5.05
N THR A 59 4.18 12.92 -4.25
CA THR A 59 5.38 12.33 -3.62
C THR A 59 5.66 10.91 -4.10
N PHE A 60 4.78 10.34 -4.90
CA PHE A 60 4.93 9.00 -5.46
C PHE A 60 6.05 8.96 -6.51
N ASP A 61 6.94 7.98 -6.41
CA ASP A 61 7.97 7.74 -7.41
C ASP A 61 7.39 6.94 -8.59
N TYR A 62 6.93 7.67 -9.61
CA TYR A 62 6.36 7.06 -10.82
C TYR A 62 7.35 6.25 -11.65
N SER A 63 8.66 6.30 -11.38
CA SER A 63 9.65 5.45 -12.06
C SER A 63 9.59 3.99 -11.60
N LEU A 64 8.85 3.69 -10.53
CA LEU A 64 8.61 2.34 -10.02
C LEU A 64 7.47 1.59 -10.75
N LEU A 65 6.74 2.26 -11.66
CA LEU A 65 5.69 1.67 -12.51
C LEU A 65 6.26 1.25 -13.87
#